data_AF-A0A524J555-F1
#
_entry.id   AF-A0A524J555-F1
#
_cell.length_a   1.000
_cell.length_b   1.000
_cell.length_c   1.000
_cell.angle_alpha   90.00
_cell.angle_beta   90.00
_cell.angle_gamma   90.00
#
_symmetry.space_group_name_H-M   'P 1'
#
loop_
_entity.id
_entity.type
_entity.pdbx_description
1 polymer ?
#
loop_
_entity_poly.entity_id
_entity_poly.type
_entity_poly.pdbx_seq_one_letter_code
_entity_poly.pdbx_strand_id
1 'polypeptide(L)'
;MSETRVVSLPRRPARHEHPNIDEAGLVAARHGDRVLAAARDAGATRWVAYFEPMPDRLRDDDVVALRATAVRCRAAYGVKDSVRDALPASATEPFLDAIDRLVRELNRPSE
;
A
#
# COMPACT_ATOMS: atom_id res chain seq x y z
N MET A 1 -17.61 -15.91 39.99
CA MET A 1 -16.57 -16.28 39.01
C MET A 1 -17.08 -15.83 37.66
N SER A 2 -16.65 -14.66 37.19
CA SER A 2 -17.13 -14.09 35.93
C SER A 2 -16.27 -14.61 34.80
N GLU A 3 -16.89 -15.42 33.94
CA GLU A 3 -16.26 -16.03 32.76
C GLU A 3 -16.13 -14.95 31.67
N THR A 4 -14.91 -14.43 31.49
CA THR A 4 -14.59 -13.55 30.38
C THR A 4 -14.69 -14.34 29.08
N ARG A 5 -15.80 -14.19 28.36
CA ARG A 5 -15.92 -14.69 26.99
C ARG A 5 -14.92 -13.96 26.10
N VAL A 6 -13.86 -14.66 25.72
CA VAL A 6 -12.95 -14.23 24.66
C VAL A 6 -13.74 -14.28 23.36
N VAL A 7 -14.15 -13.11 22.86
CA VAL A 7 -14.74 -12.98 21.54
C VAL A 7 -13.62 -13.25 20.52
N SER A 8 -13.57 -14.49 20.00
CA SER A 8 -12.73 -14.80 18.85
C SER A 8 -13.32 -14.08 17.64
N LEU A 9 -12.72 -12.97 17.24
CA LEU A 9 -13.06 -12.31 15.99
C LEU A 9 -12.85 -13.30 14.83
N PRO A 10 -13.72 -13.29 13.80
CA PRO A 10 -13.52 -14.16 12.64
C PRO A 10 -12.14 -13.88 12.03
N ARG A 11 -11.37 -14.95 11.82
CA ARG A 11 -10.03 -14.88 11.24
C ARG A 11 -10.18 -14.33 9.82
N ARG A 12 -9.70 -13.11 9.57
CA ARG A 12 -9.59 -12.61 8.20
C ARG A 12 -8.56 -13.48 7.46
N PRO A 13 -8.78 -13.84 6.20
CA PRO A 13 -7.82 -14.62 5.42
C PRO A 13 -6.47 -13.94 5.48
N ALA A 14 -5.44 -14.70 5.82
CA ALA A 14 -4.10 -14.16 5.85
C ALA A 14 -3.62 -13.93 4.42
N ARG A 15 -2.81 -12.89 4.18
CA ARG A 15 -2.40 -12.51 2.82
C ARG A 15 -1.69 -13.64 2.05
N HIS A 16 -0.99 -14.52 2.75
CA HIS A 16 -0.31 -15.69 2.17
C HIS A 16 -1.28 -16.73 1.58
N GLU A 17 -2.57 -16.70 1.93
CA GLU A 17 -3.62 -17.51 1.30
C GLU A 17 -3.98 -16.99 -0.11
N HIS A 18 -3.49 -15.79 -0.48
CA HIS A 18 -3.66 -15.17 -1.79
C HIS A 18 -2.29 -14.80 -2.39
N PRO A 19 -1.55 -15.75 -2.99
CA PRO A 19 -0.16 -15.54 -3.40
C PRO A 19 0.04 -14.38 -4.38
N ASN A 20 -0.91 -14.16 -5.31
CA ASN A 20 -0.84 -13.05 -6.26
C ASN A 20 -0.99 -11.68 -5.58
N ILE A 21 -1.85 -11.59 -4.56
CA ILE A 21 -2.05 -10.36 -3.77
C ILE A 21 -0.82 -10.13 -2.90
N ASP A 22 -0.26 -11.20 -2.32
CA ASP A 22 0.94 -11.12 -1.50
C ASP A 22 2.14 -10.61 -2.30
N GLU A 23 2.43 -11.23 -3.44
CA GLU A 23 3.52 -10.81 -4.33
C GLU A 23 3.33 -9.36 -4.78
N ALA A 24 2.12 -8.98 -5.23
CA ALA A 24 1.83 -7.62 -5.66
C ALA A 24 2.02 -6.60 -4.52
N GLY A 25 1.59 -6.95 -3.30
CA GLY A 25 1.80 -6.13 -2.10
C GLY A 25 3.28 -5.92 -1.79
N LEU A 26 4.09 -6.97 -1.82
CA LEU A 26 5.55 -6.88 -1.60
C LEU A 26 6.25 -6.05 -2.69
N VAL A 27 5.86 -6.20 -3.95
CA VAL A 27 6.38 -5.37 -5.05
C VAL A 27 6.02 -3.90 -4.82
N ALA A 28 4.76 -3.60 -4.50
CA ALA A 28 4.32 -2.24 -4.20
C ALA A 28 5.08 -1.65 -3.00
N ALA A 29 5.27 -2.41 -1.92
CA ALA A 29 6.02 -1.97 -0.74
C ALA A 29 7.46 -1.53 -1.11
N ARG A 30 8.18 -2.35 -1.89
CA ARG A 30 9.55 -2.03 -2.34
C ARG A 30 9.61 -0.75 -3.18
N HIS A 31 8.60 -0.50 -4.01
CA HIS A 31 8.53 0.75 -4.77
C HIS A 31 8.11 1.93 -3.89
N GLY A 32 7.26 1.71 -2.89
CA GLY A 32 6.91 2.69 -1.86
C GLY A 32 8.14 3.14 -1.07
N ASP A 33 9.04 2.22 -0.71
CA ASP A 33 10.32 2.54 -0.06
C ASP A 33 11.16 3.49 -0.92
N ARG A 34 11.21 3.27 -2.25
CA ARG A 34 11.92 4.14 -3.19
C ARG A 34 11.29 5.52 -3.31
N VAL A 35 9.96 5.61 -3.33
CA VAL A 35 9.23 6.89 -3.33
C VAL A 35 9.50 7.66 -2.04
N LEU A 36 9.47 6.98 -0.89
CA LEU A 36 9.78 7.58 0.41
C LEU A 36 11.23 8.09 0.47
N ALA A 37 12.19 7.31 -0.04
CA ALA A 37 13.58 7.74 -0.15
C ALA A 37 13.71 8.99 -1.03
N ALA A 38 13.12 8.97 -2.24
CA ALA A 38 13.13 10.13 -3.13
C ALA A 38 12.47 11.37 -2.49
N ALA A 39 11.40 11.20 -1.72
CA ALA A 39 10.74 12.29 -1.00
C ALA A 39 11.65 12.88 0.09
N ARG A 40 12.39 12.03 0.82
CA ARG A 40 13.37 12.47 1.81
C ARG A 40 14.53 13.22 1.15
N ASP A 41 15.07 12.68 0.07
CA ASP A 41 16.18 13.29 -0.68
C ASP A 41 15.78 14.67 -1.26
N ALA A 42 14.53 14.80 -1.73
CA ALA A 42 14.00 16.06 -2.23
C ALA A 42 13.58 17.06 -1.14
N GLY A 43 13.64 16.68 0.15
CA GLY A 43 13.13 17.51 1.25
C GLY A 43 11.61 17.75 1.20
N ALA A 44 10.87 16.91 0.47
CA ALA A 44 9.44 17.06 0.21
C ALA A 44 8.61 16.61 1.42
N THR A 45 8.66 17.39 2.51
CA THR A 45 8.17 17.03 3.85
C THR A 45 6.72 16.54 3.86
N ARG A 46 5.84 17.16 3.06
CA ARG A 46 4.44 16.70 2.89
C ARG A 46 4.38 15.26 2.37
N TRP A 47 5.17 14.95 1.35
CA TRP A 47 5.22 13.62 0.74
C TRP A 47 5.93 12.61 1.62
N VAL A 48 6.95 13.02 2.38
CA VAL A 48 7.56 12.17 3.43
C VAL A 48 6.48 11.75 4.43
N ALA A 49 5.79 12.69 5.06
CA ALA A 49 4.74 12.40 6.02
C ALA A 49 3.60 11.56 5.43
N TYR A 50 3.29 11.75 4.14
CA TYR A 50 2.27 10.98 3.44
C TYR A 50 2.69 9.53 3.21
N PHE A 51 3.91 9.29 2.71
CA PHE A 51 4.38 7.97 2.30
C PHE A 51 5.02 7.17 3.44
N GLU A 52 5.47 7.80 4.52
CA GLU A 52 6.15 7.14 5.62
C GLU A 52 5.48 5.86 6.14
N PRO A 53 4.16 5.81 6.38
CA PRO A 53 3.54 4.56 6.86
C PRO A 53 3.19 3.57 5.74
N MET A 54 3.33 3.94 4.47
CA MET A 54 2.76 3.15 3.36
C MET A 54 3.55 1.87 3.06
N PRO A 55 4.89 1.84 2.99
CA PRO A 55 5.63 0.62 2.70
C PRO A 55 5.35 -0.49 3.71
N ASP A 56 5.33 -0.17 5.00
CA ASP A 56 5.05 -1.15 6.07
C ASP A 56 3.62 -1.69 5.97
N ARG A 57 2.64 -0.81 5.76
CA ARG A 57 1.24 -1.22 5.52
C ARG A 57 1.11 -2.10 4.27
N LEU A 58 1.76 -1.74 3.18
CA LEU A 58 1.78 -2.55 1.96
C LEU A 58 2.48 -3.90 2.17
N ARG A 59 3.34 -4.04 3.19
CA ARG A 59 4.03 -5.29 3.52
C ARG A 59 3.18 -6.18 4.43
N ASP A 60 2.52 -5.59 5.43
CA ASP A 60 2.02 -6.33 6.58
C ASP A 60 0.49 -6.30 6.76
N ASP A 61 -0.22 -5.40 6.07
CA ASP A 61 -1.68 -5.29 6.19
C ASP A 61 -2.40 -6.58 5.71
N ASP A 62 -3.52 -6.90 6.38
CA ASP A 62 -4.49 -7.88 5.88
C ASP A 62 -5.12 -7.43 4.55
N VAL A 63 -5.81 -8.33 3.84
CA VAL A 63 -6.39 -8.02 2.51
C VAL A 63 -7.35 -6.82 2.52
N VAL A 64 -8.11 -6.62 3.62
CA VAL A 64 -9.09 -5.53 3.74
C VAL A 64 -8.37 -4.19 3.95
N ALA A 65 -7.40 -4.15 4.87
CA ALA A 65 -6.58 -2.97 5.14
C ALA A 65 -5.68 -2.62 3.94
N LEU A 66 -5.11 -3.63 3.29
CA LEU A 66 -4.26 -3.48 2.11
C LEU A 66 -4.99 -2.78 0.96
N ARG A 67 -6.28 -3.07 0.76
CA ARG A 67 -7.11 -2.36 -0.22
C ARG A 67 -7.21 -0.87 0.09
N ALA A 68 -7.46 -0.49 1.34
CA ALA A 68 -7.53 0.91 1.74
C ALA A 68 -6.17 1.60 1.55
N THR A 69 -5.08 0.93 1.92
CA THR A 69 -3.71 1.40 1.71
C THR A 69 -3.39 1.60 0.23
N ALA A 70 -3.75 0.66 -0.64
CA ALA A 70 -3.51 0.76 -2.08
C ALA A 70 -4.28 1.92 -2.73
N VAL A 71 -5.57 2.08 -2.40
CA VAL A 71 -6.39 3.22 -2.88
C VAL A 71 -5.80 4.55 -2.42
N ARG A 72 -5.33 4.62 -1.16
CA ARG A 72 -4.67 5.81 -0.64
C ARG A 72 -3.40 6.12 -1.43
N CYS A 73 -2.51 5.15 -1.62
CA CYS A 73 -1.30 5.33 -2.44
C CYS A 73 -1.63 5.86 -3.83
N ARG A 74 -2.66 5.31 -4.48
CA ARG A 74 -3.12 5.75 -5.80
C ARG A 74 -3.61 7.21 -5.81
N ALA A 75 -4.22 7.67 -4.73
CA ALA A 75 -4.73 9.04 -4.63
C ALA A 75 -3.62 10.10 -4.67
N ALA A 76 -2.37 9.74 -4.35
CA ALA A 76 -1.22 10.64 -4.47
C ALA A 76 -0.92 11.08 -5.91
N TYR A 77 -1.50 10.42 -6.92
CA TYR A 77 -1.30 10.69 -8.35
C TYR A 77 -2.46 11.48 -8.98
N GLY A 78 -3.32 12.10 -8.17
CA GLY A 78 -4.47 12.88 -8.63
C GLY A 78 -4.09 14.13 -9.44
N VAL A 79 -5.10 14.77 -10.05
CA VAL A 79 -4.95 15.92 -10.97
C VAL A 79 -4.33 17.17 -10.33
N LYS A 80 -4.41 17.31 -9.00
CA LYS A 80 -3.86 18.45 -8.27
C LYS A 80 -2.95 17.95 -7.17
N ASP A 81 -1.79 18.60 -7.03
CA ASP A 81 -0.82 18.31 -5.96
C ASP A 81 -0.38 16.84 -6.02
N SER A 82 0.04 16.44 -7.22
CA SER A 82 0.47 15.09 -7.55
C SER A 82 1.88 14.85 -7.05
N VAL A 83 2.18 13.62 -6.62
CA VAL A 83 3.55 13.24 -6.25
C VAL A 83 4.51 13.41 -7.43
N ARG A 84 4.00 13.32 -8.67
CA ARG A 84 4.74 13.58 -9.91
C ARG A 84 5.26 15.01 -10.03
N ASP A 85 4.60 15.97 -9.37
CA ASP A 85 5.01 17.38 -9.41
C ASP A 85 6.23 17.63 -8.50
N ALA A 86 6.51 16.71 -7.57
CA ALA A 86 7.57 16.86 -6.56
C ALA A 86 8.72 15.86 -6.72
N LEU A 87 8.47 14.67 -7.26
CA LEU A 87 9.42 13.55 -7.27
C LEU A 87 9.70 13.07 -8.71
N PRO A 88 10.88 12.46 -8.97
CA PRO A 88 11.23 11.99 -10.31
C PRO A 88 10.38 10.80 -10.75
N ALA A 89 10.07 10.75 -12.06
CA ALA A 89 9.33 9.67 -12.70
C ALA A 89 9.94 8.28 -12.46
N SER A 90 11.26 8.19 -12.32
CA SER A 90 11.97 6.94 -12.01
C SER A 90 11.60 6.34 -10.65
N ALA A 91 11.11 7.16 -9.72
CA ALA A 91 10.55 6.70 -8.44
C ALA A 91 9.02 6.53 -8.53
N THR A 92 8.32 7.49 -9.13
CA THR A 92 6.85 7.54 -9.07
C THR A 92 6.16 6.55 -10.00
N GLU A 93 6.62 6.37 -11.24
CA GLU A 93 5.90 5.54 -12.22
C GLU A 93 5.95 4.04 -11.88
N PRO A 94 7.10 3.46 -11.50
CA PRO A 94 7.14 2.06 -11.09
C PRO A 94 6.26 1.77 -9.85
N PHE A 95 6.10 2.74 -8.96
CA PHE A 95 5.20 2.60 -7.81
C PHE A 95 3.72 2.63 -8.23
N LEU A 96 3.34 3.53 -9.14
CA LEU A 96 1.97 3.59 -9.64
C LEU A 96 1.59 2.29 -10.35
N ASP A 97 2.46 1.78 -11.23
CA ASP A 97 2.22 0.52 -11.94
C ASP A 97 2.03 -0.65 -10.96
N ALA A 98 2.83 -0.70 -9.89
CA ALA A 98 2.70 -1.71 -8.85
C ALA A 98 1.38 -1.59 -8.07
N ILE A 99 0.95 -0.37 -7.75
CA ILE A 99 -0.33 -0.11 -7.08
C ILE A 99 -1.52 -0.49 -7.97
N ASP A 100 -1.49 -0.13 -9.25
CA ASP A 100 -2.57 -0.48 -10.19
C ASP A 100 -2.66 -2.00 -10.39
N ARG A 101 -1.52 -2.70 -10.45
CA ARG A 101 -1.49 -4.18 -10.44
C ARG A 101 -2.09 -4.75 -9.15
N LEU A 102 -1.71 -4.24 -7.98
CA LEU A 102 -2.25 -4.69 -6.71
C LEU A 102 -3.77 -4.47 -6.63
N VAL A 103 -4.27 -3.30 -7.01
CA VAL A 103 -5.72 -3.00 -7.03
C VAL A 103 -6.45 -3.95 -7.98
N ARG A 104 -5.87 -4.29 -9.13
CA ARG A 104 -6.43 -5.27 -10.05
C ARG A 104 -6.55 -6.66 -9.41
N GLU A 105 -5.52 -7.15 -8.74
CA GLU A 105 -5.57 -8.45 -8.05
C GLU A 105 -6.58 -8.44 -6.91
N LEU A 106 -6.65 -7.36 -6.12
CA LEU A 106 -7.65 -7.20 -5.06
C LEU A 106 -9.09 -7.22 -5.61
N ASN A 107 -9.33 -6.70 -6.81
CA ASN A 107 -10.65 -6.65 -7.44
C ASN A 107 -11.02 -7.91 -8.22
N ARG A 108 -10.10 -8.86 -8.39
CA ARG A 108 -10.39 -10.10 -9.11
C ARG A 108 -11.40 -10.92 -8.30
N PRO A 109 -12.48 -11.44 -8.93
CA PRO A 109 -13.36 -12.39 -8.26
C PRO A 109 -12.53 -13.58 -7.79
N SER A 110 -12.75 -14.03 -6.55
CA SER A 110 -12.22 -15.32 -6.12
C SER A 110 -13.07 -16.40 -6.80
N GLU A 111 -12.45 -17.22 -7.65
CA GLU A 111 -13.10 -18.40 -8.24
C GLU A 111 -13.41 -19.46 -7.19
#